data_AF-A0A934LGZ0-F1
#
_entry.id   AF-A0A934LGZ0-F1
#
_cell.length_a   1.000
_cell.length_b   1.000
_cell.length_c   1.000
_cell.angle_alpha   90.00
_cell.angle_beta   90.00
_cell.angle_gamma   90.00
#
_symmetry.space_group_name_H-M   'P 1'
#
loop_
_entity.id
_entity.type
_entity.pdbx_description
1 polymer ?
#
loop_
_entity_poly.entity_id
_entity_poly.type
_entity_poly.pdbx_seq_one_letter_code
_entity_poly.pdbx_strand_id
1 'polypeptide(L)'
;MNTKRTNPRKDFTQVAFNIVQQAIGDAELAKPLTGKKADSSKGGKRGGKSRMNALTPEQRKELAKKAVEARWGKTAPAVETGADATRSVKQR
;
A
#
# COMPACT_ATOMS: atom_id res chain seq x y z
N MET A 1 20.38 -13.19 5.22
CA MET A 1 20.53 -12.15 4.17
C MET A 1 20.13 -10.80 4.78
N ASN A 2 21.10 -9.94 5.12
CA ASN A 2 20.82 -8.63 5.72
C ASN A 2 20.44 -7.61 4.64
N THR A 3 19.14 -7.34 4.48
CA THR A 3 18.65 -6.26 3.61
C THR A 3 18.71 -4.93 4.36
N LYS A 4 19.87 -4.25 4.33
CA LYS A 4 19.96 -2.86 4.80
C LYS A 4 18.90 -2.03 4.04
N ARG A 5 17.89 -1.53 4.76
CA ARG A 5 16.88 -0.62 4.19
C ARG A 5 17.60 0.61 3.66
N THR A 6 17.47 0.86 2.37
CA THR A 6 18.12 1.99 1.67
C THR A 6 17.54 3.34 2.05
N ASN A 7 16.42 3.36 2.78
CA ASN A 7 15.87 4.55 3.39
C ASN A 7 15.27 4.20 4.76
N PRO A 8 15.88 4.62 5.88
CA PRO A 8 15.31 4.39 7.21
C PRO A 8 14.00 5.16 7.37
N ARG A 9 13.09 4.64 8.20
CA ARG A 9 11.88 5.38 8.57
C ARG A 9 12.29 6.60 9.41
N LYS A 10 11.65 7.74 9.16
CA LYS A 10 11.80 8.93 10.00
C LYS A 10 11.29 8.61 11.40
N ASP A 11 11.96 9.13 12.42
CA ASP A 11 11.51 9.01 13.81
C ASP A 11 10.32 9.97 14.09
N PHE A 12 9.75 9.88 15.30
CA PHE A 12 8.60 10.70 15.70
C PHE A 12 8.91 12.21 15.67
N THR A 13 10.09 12.61 16.13
CA THR A 13 10.44 14.04 16.23
C THR A 13 10.65 14.64 14.85
N GLN A 14 11.27 13.90 13.92
CA GLN A 14 11.39 14.27 12.52
C GLN A 14 10.02 14.38 11.83
N VAL A 15 9.07 13.50 12.14
CA VAL A 15 7.70 13.60 11.60
C VAL A 15 7.01 14.86 12.14
N ALA A 16 7.05 15.08 13.45
CA ALA A 16 6.47 16.27 14.07
C ALA A 16 7.06 17.57 13.48
N PHE A 17 8.38 17.63 13.31
CA PHE A 17 9.05 18.78 12.70
C PHE A 17 8.62 19.02 11.24
N ASN A 18 8.48 17.96 10.45
CA ASN A 18 7.98 18.08 9.07
C ASN A 18 6.53 18.60 9.01
N ILE A 19 5.67 18.17 9.94
CA ILE A 19 4.28 18.65 10.03
C ILE A 19 4.26 20.14 10.35
N VAL A 20 5.07 20.59 11.33
CA VAL A 20 5.17 22.02 11.69
C VAL A 20 5.66 22.84 10.51
N GLN A 21 6.75 22.44 9.85
CA GLN A 21 7.26 23.12 8.64
C GLN A 21 6.19 23.21 7.54
N GLN A 22 5.42 22.15 7.32
CA GLN A 22 4.35 22.15 6.33
C GLN A 22 3.18 23.08 6.74
N ALA A 23 2.86 23.17 8.03
CA ALA A 23 1.80 24.04 8.54
C ALA A 23 2.17 25.54 8.45
N ILE A 24 3.44 25.89 8.69
CA ILE A 24 3.93 27.27 8.61
C ILE A 24 4.32 27.71 7.20
N GLY A 25 4.31 26.79 6.23
CA GLY A 25 4.67 27.08 4.83
C GLY A 25 6.18 27.04 4.53
N ASP A 26 7.03 26.74 5.52
CA ASP A 26 8.49 26.61 5.38
C ASP A 26 8.93 25.22 4.89
N ALA A 27 8.00 24.34 4.52
CA ALA A 27 8.37 23.05 3.95
C ALA A 27 9.08 23.25 2.61
N GLU A 28 10.39 22.94 2.59
CA GLU A 28 11.15 22.88 1.34
C GLU A 28 10.41 21.99 0.34
N LEU A 29 10.05 22.56 -0.81
CA LEU A 29 9.42 21.82 -1.89
C LEU A 29 10.32 20.64 -2.27
N ALA A 30 9.74 19.45 -2.34
CA ALA A 30 10.47 18.25 -2.72
C ALA A 30 11.21 18.52 -4.04
N LYS A 31 12.55 18.44 -3.99
CA LYS A 31 13.40 18.70 -5.16
C LYS A 31 12.87 17.90 -6.36
N PRO A 32 12.73 18.53 -7.54
CA PRO A 32 12.23 17.82 -8.70
C PRO A 32 13.08 16.58 -8.95
N LEU A 33 12.44 15.48 -9.33
CA LEU A 33 13.15 14.26 -9.65
C LEU A 33 14.08 14.53 -10.84
N THR A 34 15.38 14.29 -10.69
CA THR A 34 16.39 14.51 -11.73
C THR A 34 16.98 13.20 -12.23
N GLY A 35 17.49 13.22 -13.47
CA GLY A 35 18.16 12.09 -14.12
C GLY A 35 17.32 10.81 -14.15
N LYS A 36 17.96 9.67 -13.86
CA LYS A 36 17.35 8.32 -13.91
C LYS A 36 16.02 8.22 -13.15
N LYS A 37 15.84 8.96 -12.05
CA LYS A 37 14.59 8.94 -11.28
C LYS A 37 13.42 9.58 -12.04
N ALA A 38 13.68 10.65 -12.80
CA ALA A 38 12.68 11.29 -13.66
C ALA A 38 12.22 10.34 -14.78
N ASP A 39 13.18 9.72 -15.46
CA ASP A 39 12.92 8.81 -16.58
C ASP A 39 12.15 7.57 -16.12
N SER A 40 12.53 7.01 -14.97
CA SER A 40 11.84 5.86 -14.38
C SER A 40 10.38 6.19 -14.04
N SER A 41 10.12 7.38 -13.49
CA SER A 41 8.75 7.84 -13.20
C SER A 41 7.94 8.02 -14.48
N LYS A 42 8.51 8.66 -15.51
CA LYS A 42 7.88 8.86 -16.81
C LYS A 42 7.55 7.51 -17.48
N GLY A 43 8.49 6.57 -17.46
CA GLY A 43 8.31 5.21 -17.96
C GLY A 43 7.19 4.46 -17.22
N GLY A 44 7.16 4.55 -15.89
CA GLY A 44 6.12 3.93 -15.05
C GLY A 44 4.73 4.46 -15.35
N LYS A 45 4.56 5.78 -15.52
CA LYS A 45 3.28 6.40 -15.90
C LYS A 45 2.80 5.91 -17.27
N ARG A 46 3.69 5.87 -18.25
CA ARG A 46 3.39 5.39 -19.61
C ARG A 46 3.03 3.90 -19.62
N GLY A 47 3.83 3.07 -18.95
CA GLY A 47 3.60 1.63 -18.87
C GLY A 47 2.34 1.27 -18.08
N GLY A 48 2.04 1.99 -16.98
CA GLY A 48 0.81 1.82 -16.23
C GLY A 48 -0.44 2.11 -17.08
N LYS A 49 -0.44 3.25 -17.78
CA LYS A 49 -1.55 3.61 -18.69
C LYS A 49 -1.73 2.59 -19.80
N SER A 50 -0.63 2.15 -20.44
CA SER A 50 -0.68 1.13 -21.49
C SER A 50 -1.31 -0.19 -20.99
N ARG A 51 -0.86 -0.70 -19.84
CA ARG A 51 -1.43 -1.92 -19.24
C ARG A 51 -2.93 -1.80 -18.94
N MET A 52 -3.39 -0.63 -18.48
CA MET A 52 -4.80 -0.43 -18.20
C MET A 52 -5.64 -0.30 -19.47
N ASN A 53 -5.11 0.32 -20.52
CA ASN A 53 -5.80 0.43 -21.80
C ASN A 53 -6.04 -0.93 -22.47
N ALA A 54 -5.14 -1.90 -22.27
CA ALA A 54 -5.31 -3.26 -22.79
C ALA A 54 -6.44 -4.07 -22.12
N LEU A 55 -6.91 -3.64 -20.94
CA LEU A 55 -7.97 -4.33 -20.20
C LEU A 55 -9.35 -3.77 -20.51
N THR A 56 -10.36 -4.64 -20.53
CA THR A 56 -11.77 -4.25 -20.61
C THR A 56 -12.25 -3.61 -19.29
N PRO A 57 -13.36 -2.86 -19.29
CA PRO A 57 -13.92 -2.27 -18.07
C PRO A 57 -14.22 -3.30 -16.97
N GLU A 58 -14.63 -4.51 -17.34
CA GLU A 58 -14.93 -5.60 -16.40
C GLU A 58 -13.66 -6.15 -15.75
N GLN A 59 -12.63 -6.43 -16.56
CA GLN A 59 -11.33 -6.89 -16.06
C GLN A 59 -10.67 -5.85 -15.14
N ARG A 60 -10.86 -4.55 -15.41
CA ARG A 60 -10.41 -3.47 -14.51
C ARG A 60 -11.13 -3.52 -13.15
N LYS A 61 -12.44 -3.80 -13.13
CA LYS A 61 -13.22 -3.95 -11.88
C LYS A 61 -12.74 -5.15 -11.08
N GLU A 62 -12.49 -6.28 -11.73
CA GLU A 62 -11.95 -7.48 -11.06
C GLU A 62 -10.57 -7.23 -10.46
N LEU A 63 -9.68 -6.54 -11.19
CA LEU A 63 -8.36 -6.16 -10.70
C LEU A 63 -8.46 -5.25 -9.47
N ALA A 64 -9.42 -4.32 -9.45
CA ALA A 64 -9.67 -3.45 -8.30
C ALA A 64 -10.12 -4.24 -7.06
N LYS A 65 -11.04 -5.21 -7.22
CA LYS A 65 -11.46 -6.11 -6.13
C LYS A 65 -10.28 -6.88 -5.55
N LYS A 66 -9.48 -7.54 -6.41
CA LYS A 66 -8.25 -8.24 -6.02
C LYS A 66 -7.26 -7.34 -5.29
N ALA A 67 -7.14 -6.07 -5.70
CA ALA A 67 -6.26 -5.11 -5.04
C ALA A 67 -6.75 -4.72 -3.63
N VAL A 68 -8.06 -4.59 -3.44
CA VAL A 68 -8.65 -4.33 -2.11
C VAL A 68 -8.45 -5.55 -1.20
N GLU A 69 -8.73 -6.75 -1.69
CA GLU A 69 -8.48 -8.01 -0.96
C GLU A 69 -7.01 -8.16 -0.57
N ALA A 70 -6.07 -7.83 -1.46
CA ALA A 70 -4.64 -7.89 -1.12
C ALA A 70 -4.23 -6.87 -0.04
N ARG A 71 -4.87 -5.69 -0.02
CA ARG A 71 -4.56 -4.62 0.95
C ARG A 71 -5.23 -4.87 2.31
N TRP A 72 -6.49 -5.32 2.31
CA TRP A 72 -7.36 -5.35 3.49
C TRP A 72 -7.86 -6.75 3.87
N GLY A 73 -7.73 -7.73 2.97
CA GLY A 73 -8.19 -9.11 3.19
C GLY A 73 -7.37 -9.88 4.21
N LYS A 74 -6.20 -9.37 4.61
CA LYS A 74 -5.36 -10.00 5.65
C LYS A 74 -5.84 -9.73 7.08
N THR A 75 -6.92 -8.95 7.23
CA THR A 75 -7.53 -8.57 8.52
C THR A 75 -8.91 -9.16 8.76
N ALA A 76 -9.42 -10.04 7.90
CA ALA A 76 -10.60 -10.82 8.24
C ALA A 76 -10.14 -12.05 9.05
N PRO A 77 -10.44 -12.15 10.38
CA PRO A 77 -10.43 -13.46 10.99
C PRO A 77 -11.42 -14.33 10.20
N ALA A 78 -11.03 -15.56 9.88
CA ALA A 78 -11.91 -16.53 9.28
C ALA A 78 -13.16 -16.65 10.17
N VAL A 79 -14.23 -15.95 9.81
CA VAL A 79 -15.55 -16.20 10.38
C VAL A 79 -16.01 -17.45 9.66
N GLU A 80 -15.69 -18.58 10.29
CA GLU A 80 -16.26 -19.90 10.08
C GLU A 80 -17.79 -19.77 10.05
N THR A 81 -18.38 -19.60 8.87
CA THR A 81 -19.79 -19.93 8.65
C THR A 81 -19.88 -21.45 8.55
N GLY A 82 -20.10 -22.07 9.70
CA GLY A 82 -20.40 -23.49 9.84
C GLY A 82 -21.37 -23.68 10.99
N ALA A 83 -22.65 -23.82 10.66
CA ALA A 83 -23.55 -24.56 11.53
C ALA A 83 -22.99 -25.98 11.72
N ASP A 84 -23.22 -26.53 12.90
CA ASP A 84 -23.30 -27.96 13.23
C ASP A 84 -22.16 -28.63 14.04
N ALA A 85 -22.63 -29.42 15.02
CA ALA A 85 -22.04 -30.53 15.76
C ALA A 85 -20.95 -30.31 16.84
N THR A 86 -21.41 -30.45 18.09
CA THR A 86 -20.71 -31.03 19.27
C THR A 86 -19.67 -30.19 20.03
N ARG A 87 -20.17 -29.32 20.92
CA ARG A 87 -19.43 -28.90 22.12
C ARG A 87 -19.42 -30.05 23.13
N SER A 88 -18.44 -30.94 23.02
CA SER A 88 -18.13 -31.91 24.07
C SER A 88 -17.62 -31.17 25.31
N VAL A 89 -18.46 -31.13 26.34
CA VAL A 89 -18.12 -30.72 27.70
C VAL A 89 -17.03 -31.66 28.22
N LYS A 90 -15.81 -31.15 28.43
CA LYS A 90 -14.83 -31.84 29.27
C LYS A 90 -14.99 -31.33 30.69
N GLN A 91 -15.77 -32.06 31.49
CA GLN A 91 -15.67 -32.02 32.94
C GLN A 91 -14.38 -32.73 33.37
N ARG A 92 -13.83 -32.23 34.48
CA ARG A 92 -12.65 -32.66 35.26
C ARG A 92 -11.34 -31.95 34.91
#